data_AF-A0A1X1MTY5-F1
#
_entry.id   AF-A0A1X1MTY5-F1
#
_cell.length_a   1.000
_cell.length_b   1.000
_cell.length_c   1.000
_cell.angle_alpha   90.00
_cell.angle_beta   90.00
_cell.angle_gamma   90.00
#
_symmetry.space_group_name_H-M   'P 1'
#
loop_
_entity.id
_entity.type
_entity.pdbx_description
1 polymer ?
#
loop_
_entity_poly.entity_id
_entity_poly.type
_entity_poly.pdbx_seq_one_letter_code
_entity_poly.pdbx_strand_id
1 'polypeptide(L)' 'MGSKSPRYRCVGIGAGPANLSLAALLHGDPGMPNLVIDRKAEFTWHDDQLIPGATLQVSLFKDLV' A
#
# COMPACT_ATOMS: atom_id res chain seq x y z
N MET A 1 -32.11 9.48 -8.34
CA MET A 1 -30.94 8.99 -9.10
C MET A 1 -30.01 8.29 -8.13
N GLY A 2 -29.96 6.96 -8.15
CA GLY A 2 -29.15 6.18 -7.19
C GLY A 2 -27.67 6.27 -7.53
N SER A 3 -26.85 6.71 -6.58
CA SER A 3 -25.39 6.62 -6.69
C SER A 3 -25.02 5.14 -6.76
N LYS A 4 -24.38 4.73 -7.86
CA LYS A 4 -23.88 3.36 -8.03
C LYS A 4 -22.65 3.21 -7.13
N SER A 5 -22.71 2.34 -6.13
CA SER A 5 -21.54 2.07 -5.29
C SER A 5 -20.37 1.58 -6.15
N PRO A 6 -19.15 2.11 -5.96
CA PRO A 6 -17.98 1.62 -6.69
C PRO A 6 -17.79 0.13 -6.41
N ARG A 7 -17.52 -0.66 -7.46
CA ARG A 7 -17.21 -2.09 -7.35
C ARG A 7 -15.70 -2.28 -7.51
N TYR A 8 -15.05 -2.66 -6.41
CA TYR A 8 -13.64 -3.02 -6.42
C TYR A 8 -13.46 -4.51 -6.75
N ARG A 9 -12.41 -4.84 -7.49
CA ARG A 9 -12.00 -6.23 -7.79
C ARG A 9 -10.95 -6.74 -6.83
N CYS A 10 -10.23 -5.83 -6.18
CA CYS A 10 -9.26 -6.12 -5.14
C CYS A 10 -9.45 -5.13 -3.99
N VAL A 11 -9.47 -5.64 -2.76
CA VAL A 11 -9.46 -4.82 -1.54
C VAL A 11 -8.34 -5.32 -0.64
N GLY A 12 -7.35 -4.47 -0.40
CA GLY A 12 -6.25 -4.71 0.54
C GLY A 12 -6.58 -4.17 1.93
N ILE A 13 -6.30 -4.98 2.96
CA ILE A 13 -6.42 -4.57 4.37
C ILE A 13 -5.02 -4.38 4.95
N GLY A 14 -4.74 -3.16 5.42
CA GLY A 14 -3.42 -2.67 5.81
C GLY A 14 -2.67 -2.05 4.62
N ALA A 15 -2.23 -0.82 4.74
CA ALA A 15 -1.41 -0.09 3.78
C ALA A 15 0.09 -0.22 4.11
N GLY A 16 0.56 -1.43 4.46
CA GLY A 16 1.98 -1.72 4.63
C GLY A 16 2.71 -1.94 3.29
N PRO A 17 4.05 -2.11 3.29
CA PRO A 17 4.86 -2.27 2.08
C PRO A 17 4.32 -3.31 1.09
N ALA A 18 3.82 -4.45 1.57
CA ALA A 18 3.25 -5.48 0.71
C ALA A 18 2.05 -5.01 -0.13
N ASN A 19 1.08 -4.33 0.49
CA ASN A 19 -0.09 -3.83 -0.23
C ASN A 19 0.21 -2.53 -0.99
N LEU A 20 1.22 -1.75 -0.59
CA LEU A 20 1.74 -0.64 -1.40
C LEU A 20 2.41 -1.14 -2.67
N SER A 21 3.19 -2.22 -2.61
CA SER A 21 3.76 -2.90 -3.77
C SER A 21 2.66 -3.37 -4.74
N LEU A 22 1.63 -4.05 -4.23
CA LEU A 22 0.50 -4.46 -5.04
C LEU A 22 -0.24 -3.27 -5.66
N ALA A 23 -0.49 -2.21 -4.88
CA ALA A 23 -1.14 -1.00 -5.38
C ALA A 23 -0.30 -0.31 -6.47
N ALA A 24 1.03 -0.32 -6.36
CA ALA A 24 1.93 0.21 -7.37
C ALA A 24 1.86 -0.60 -8.68
N LEU A 25 1.84 -1.94 -8.60
CA LEU A 25 1.66 -2.81 -9.78
C LEU A 25 0.30 -2.60 -10.47
N LEU A 26 -0.75 -2.37 -9.69
CA LEU A 26 -2.11 -2.18 -10.20
C LEU A 26 -2.42 -0.72 -10.58
N HIS A 27 -1.48 0.21 -10.38
CA HIS A 27 -1.71 1.63 -10.56
C HIS A 27 -2.03 1.95 -12.04
N GLY A 28 -3.21 2.54 -12.26
CA GLY A 28 -3.65 2.97 -13.59
C GLY A 28 -4.32 1.87 -14.43
N ASP A 29 -4.51 0.65 -13.93
CA ASP A 29 -5.26 -0.39 -14.62
C ASP A 29 -6.79 -0.20 -14.45
N PRO A 30 -7.54 0.24 -15.49
CA PRO A 30 -8.99 0.40 -15.39
C PRO A 30 -9.74 -0.95 -15.28
N GLY A 31 -9.10 -2.06 -15.65
CA GLY A 31 -9.63 -3.41 -15.52
C GLY A 31 -9.56 -3.97 -14.10
N MET A 32 -8.75 -3.35 -13.23
CA MET A 32 -8.53 -3.77 -11.84
C MET A 32 -8.76 -2.62 -10.85
N PRO A 33 -10.00 -2.08 -10.75
CA PRO A 33 -10.32 -1.10 -9.73
C PRO A 33 -10.04 -1.70 -8.35
N ASN A 34 -9.15 -1.05 -7.60
CA ASN A 34 -8.65 -1.55 -6.33
C ASN A 34 -8.76 -0.48 -5.23
N LEU A 35 -8.75 -0.95 -3.98
CA LEU A 35 -8.79 -0.12 -2.78
C LEU A 35 -7.89 -0.74 -1.71
N VAL A 36 -7.05 0.07 -1.08
CA VAL A 36 -6.30 -0.33 0.12
C VAL A 36 -6.79 0.51 1.29
N ILE A 37 -7.08 -0.12 2.42
CA ILE A 37 -7.59 0.54 3.62
C ILE A 37 -6.68 0.20 4.80
N ASP A 38 -6.29 1.21 5.57
CA ASP A 38 -5.56 1.02 6.83
C ASP A 38 -6.36 1.59 8.01
N ARG A 39 -6.05 1.12 9.21
CA ARG A 39 -6.55 1.69 10.47
C ARG A 39 -5.81 2.99 10.82
N LYS A 40 -4.51 3.07 10.50
CA LYS A 40 -3.68 4.26 10.71
C LYS A 40 -4.16 5.37 9.77
N ALA A 41 -4.23 6.60 10.28
CA ALA A 41 -4.62 7.77 9.49
C ALA A 41 -3.54 8.18 8.47
N GLU A 42 -2.28 7.81 8.73
CA GLU A 42 -1.11 8.15 7.93
C GLU A 42 -0.21 6.92 7.79
N PHE A 43 0.53 6.85 6.69
CA PHE A 43 1.48 5.77 6.47
C PHE A 43 2.71 5.93 7.37
N THR A 44 2.99 4.88 8.14
CA THR A 44 4.21 4.73 8.94
C THR A 44 4.64 3.26 8.90
N TRP A 45 5.94 3.00 8.76
CA TRP A 45 6.49 1.65 8.70
C TRP A 45 7.49 1.45 9.84
N HIS A 46 7.09 0.65 10.84
CA HIS A 46 7.85 0.39 12.07
C HIS A 46 8.40 1.67 12.71
N ASP A 47 7.52 2.66 12.94
CA ASP A 47 7.81 3.97 13.53
C ASP A 47 8.55 3.87 14.88
N ASP A 48 8.13 2.94 15.74
CA ASP A 48 8.79 2.67 17.03
C ASP A 48 10.21 2.09 16.90
N GLN A 49 10.63 1.70 15.68
CA GLN A 49 11.94 1.11 15.40
C GLN A 49 12.84 2.00 14.53
N LEU A 50 12.46 3.26 14.30
CA LEU A 50 13.28 4.26 13.62
C LEU A 50 14.37 4.81 14.56
N ILE A 51 15.30 3.94 14.96
CA ILE A 51 16.40 4.29 15.86
C ILE A 51 17.57 4.97 15.13
N PRO A 52 18.34 5.85 15.79
CA PRO A 52 19.49 6.51 15.18
C PRO A 52 20.50 5.52 14.61
N GLY A 53 20.89 5.72 13.35
CA GLY A 53 21.88 4.88 12.66
C GLY A 53 21.34 3.56 12.08
N ALA A 54 20.06 3.24 12.26
CA ALA A 54 19.45 2.11 11.57
C ALA A 54 19.42 2.32 10.04
N THR A 55 19.65 1.24 9.30
CA THR A 55 19.60 1.21 7.83
C THR A 55 18.80 0.01 7.34
N LEU A 56 18.35 0.05 6.09
CA LEU A 56 17.73 -1.11 5.46
C LEU A 56 18.74 -2.27 5.38
N GLN A 57 18.29 -3.47 5.76
CA GLN A 57 19.10 -4.70 5.65
C GLN A 57 19.04 -5.33 4.26
N VAL A 58 18.41 -4.64 3.30
CA VAL A 58 18.27 -5.04 1.90
C VAL A 58 18.85 -3.96 0.99
N SER A 59 19.26 -4.37 -0.22
CA SER A 59 19.70 -3.43 -1.25
C SER A 59 18.57 -2.48 -1.63
N LEU A 60 18.92 -1.23 -1.98
CA LEU A 60 17.98 -0.25 -2.54
C LEU A 60 17.33 -0.73 -3.85
N PHE A 61 17.94 -1.67 -4.58
CA PHE A 61 17.35 -2.27 -5.79
C PHE A 61 16.23 -3.27 -5.48
N LYS A 62 16.00 -3.60 -4.20
CA LYS A 62 14.85 -4.39 -3.74
C LYS A 62 13.81 -3.43 -3.17
N ASP A 63 13.31 -2.54 -4.01
CA ASP A 63 12.23 -1.63 -3.64
C ASP A 63 10.88 -2.39 -3.67
N LEU A 64 9.77 -1.67 -3.85
CA LEU A 64 8.45 -2.27 -3.78
C LEU A 64 8.12 -3.16 -4.99
N VAL A 65 8.65 -2.92 -6.19
CA VAL A 65 8.24 -3.63 -7.43
C VAL A 65 9.36 -3.75 -8.46
#